data_AF-A0AA46PS90-F1
#
_entry.id   AF-A0AA46PS90-F1
#
_cell.length_a   1.000
_cell.length_b   1.000
_cell.length_c   1.000
_cell.angle_alpha   90.00
_cell.angle_beta   90.00
_cell.angle_gamma   90.00
#
_symmetry.space_group_name_H-M   'P 1'
#
loop_
_entity.id
_entity.type
_entity.pdbx_description
1 polymer ?
#
loop_
_entity_poly.entity_id
_entity_poly.type
_entity_poly.pdbx_seq_one_letter_code
_entity_poly.pdbx_strand_id
1 'polypeptide(L)'
;MSAGEIFWDVVPYVTIAVVVVGTWWRYRYDKFGWTTRSSQLYESKLLRIASPMFHFGILVVIVGHVIGLLIPQSWTDAIGLSQHAYHVQAVTLGTVAGIATLVGILLLIYRRRTRGPVFMATTANDKLMYVVLVAAIVAGLATTLMGSGVVGEEHNYRETVSPWFRSIWILQPRGDLMVQAPLSFQLHALIALALFALWPFTRLVHAFSAPVGYLFRPYVVYRSRDVAPKGQLVGSRPHRRGW
;
A
#
# COMPACT_ATOMS: atom_id res chain seq x y z
N MET A 1 16.41 -9.82 -25.44
CA MET A 1 15.49 -9.18 -24.50
C MET A 1 15.02 -7.87 -25.10
N SER A 2 13.72 -7.64 -25.15
CA SER A 2 13.17 -6.35 -25.61
C SER A 2 13.41 -5.23 -24.58
N ALA A 3 13.33 -3.96 -25.00
CA ALA A 3 13.44 -2.85 -24.06
C ALA A 3 12.33 -2.87 -22.99
N GLY A 4 11.14 -3.35 -23.36
CA GLY A 4 10.02 -3.52 -22.43
C GLY A 4 10.27 -4.61 -21.38
N GLU A 5 10.86 -5.75 -21.77
CA GLU A 5 11.27 -6.80 -20.82
C GLU A 5 12.25 -6.25 -19.79
N ILE A 6 13.32 -5.59 -20.25
CA ILE A 6 14.35 -5.02 -19.37
C ILE A 6 13.73 -4.01 -18.39
N PHE A 7 12.79 -3.18 -18.86
CA PHE A 7 12.09 -2.24 -17.99
C PHE A 7 11.33 -2.96 -16.87
N TRP A 8 10.55 -3.99 -17.20
CA TRP A 8 9.76 -4.74 -16.23
C TRP A 8 10.59 -5.67 -15.33
N ASP A 9 11.82 -6.00 -15.74
CA ASP A 9 12.78 -6.71 -14.91
C ASP A 9 13.43 -5.78 -13.89
N VAL A 10 13.81 -4.56 -14.29
CA VAL A 10 14.67 -3.68 -13.48
C VAL A 10 13.87 -2.75 -12.56
N VAL A 11 12.81 -2.12 -13.06
CA VAL A 11 12.08 -1.07 -12.32
C VAL A 11 11.55 -1.56 -10.97
N PRO A 12 11.02 -2.79 -10.82
CA PRO A 12 10.60 -3.29 -9.50
C PRO A 12 11.72 -3.31 -8.46
N TYR A 13 12.95 -3.68 -8.84
CA TYR A 13 14.09 -3.68 -7.91
C TYR A 13 14.51 -2.27 -7.52
N VAL A 14 14.46 -1.31 -8.46
CA VAL A 14 14.69 0.11 -8.16
C VAL A 14 13.65 0.61 -7.15
N THR A 15 12.37 0.30 -7.38
CA THR A 15 11.29 0.66 -6.45
C THR A 15 11.49 0.02 -5.08
N ILE A 16 11.82 -1.28 -5.01
CA ILE A 16 12.10 -1.98 -3.74
C ILE A 16 13.28 -1.32 -3.02
N ALA A 17 14.37 -1.01 -3.72
CA ALA A 17 15.52 -0.33 -3.13
C ALA A 17 15.13 1.03 -2.56
N VAL A 18 14.34 1.83 -3.28
CA VAL A 18 13.83 3.13 -2.80
C VAL A 18 12.96 2.96 -1.54
N VAL A 19 12.02 2.01 -1.55
CA VAL A 19 11.14 1.73 -0.41
C VAL A 19 11.97 1.32 0.81
N VAL A 20 12.86 0.34 0.65
CA VAL A 20 13.65 -0.22 1.76
C VAL A 20 14.60 0.81 2.33
N VAL A 21 15.45 1.41 1.48
CA VAL A 21 16.47 2.38 1.91
C VAL A 21 15.81 3.66 2.44
N GLY A 22 14.80 4.17 1.73
CA GLY A 22 14.08 5.37 2.15
C GLY A 22 13.34 5.17 3.49
N THR A 23 12.70 4.02 3.69
CA THR A 23 12.00 3.71 4.94
C THR A 23 13.00 3.54 6.09
N TRP A 24 14.11 2.82 5.87
CA TRP A 24 15.16 2.68 6.86
C TRP A 24 15.75 4.02 7.27
N TRP A 25 16.11 4.86 6.30
CA TRP A 25 16.66 6.19 6.54
C TRP A 25 15.68 7.04 7.35
N ARG A 26 14.40 7.08 6.93
CA ARG A 26 13.37 7.85 7.63
C ARG A 26 13.15 7.37 9.05
N TYR A 27 13.09 6.05 9.27
CA TYR A 27 12.98 5.49 10.62
C TYR A 27 14.17 5.85 11.51
N ARG A 28 15.37 5.96 10.93
CA ARG A 28 16.60 6.27 11.68
C ARG A 28 16.76 7.76 11.99
N TYR A 29 16.39 8.64 11.07
CA TYR A 29 16.72 10.07 11.11
C TYR A 29 15.51 11.00 11.26
N ASP A 30 14.31 10.59 10.84
CA ASP A 30 13.07 11.38 10.93
C ASP A 30 11.97 10.61 11.70
N LYS A 31 12.27 10.31 12.97
CA LYS A 31 11.33 9.63 13.86
C LYS A 31 10.09 10.47 14.18
N PHE A 32 10.22 11.81 14.21
CA PHE A 32 9.10 12.70 14.48
C PHE A 32 8.16 12.82 13.27
N GLY A 33 8.68 12.72 12.05
CA GLY A 33 7.87 12.64 10.84
C GLY A 33 7.19 11.29 10.63
N TRP A 34 7.51 10.28 11.42
CA TRP A 34 6.85 8.96 11.42
C TRP A 34 5.53 9.00 12.21
N THR A 35 4.48 9.52 11.57
CA THR A 35 3.16 9.68 12.19
C THR A 35 2.05 9.61 11.15
N THR A 36 0.83 9.29 11.58
CA THR A 36 -0.39 9.32 10.75
C THR A 36 -0.78 10.74 10.33
N ARG A 37 -0.22 11.78 10.97
CA ARG A 37 -0.59 13.20 10.80
C ARG A 37 -2.12 13.37 10.87
N SER A 38 -2.71 12.90 11.95
CA SER A 38 -4.16 12.98 12.14
C SER A 38 -4.61 14.44 12.10
N SER A 39 -5.71 14.67 11.38
CA SER A 39 -6.34 16.00 11.25
C SER A 39 -7.74 16.00 11.88
N GLN A 40 -8.06 15.00 12.69
CA GLN A 40 -9.40 14.78 13.26
C GLN A 40 -9.84 15.91 14.18
N LEU A 41 -8.91 16.51 14.93
CA LEU A 41 -9.19 17.64 15.83
C LEU A 41 -9.77 18.85 15.08
N TYR A 42 -9.36 19.06 13.82
CA TYR A 42 -9.82 20.18 13.00
C TYR A 42 -11.20 19.93 12.36
N GLU A 43 -11.56 18.67 12.11
CA GLU A 43 -12.88 18.30 11.59
C GLU A 43 -13.08 16.78 11.78
N SER A 44 -14.16 16.36 12.43
CA SER A 44 -14.39 14.95 12.77
C SER A 44 -15.64 14.33 12.14
N LYS A 45 -16.64 15.13 11.73
CA LYS A 45 -17.94 14.62 11.27
C LYS A 45 -17.79 13.82 9.97
N LEU A 46 -17.18 14.42 8.95
CA LEU A 46 -16.95 13.73 7.68
C LEU A 46 -15.86 12.65 7.81
N LEU A 47 -14.83 12.91 8.63
CA LEU A 47 -13.75 11.96 8.86
C LEU A 47 -14.25 10.62 9.45
N ARG A 48 -15.24 10.65 10.35
CA ARG A 48 -15.82 9.44 10.99
C ARG A 48 -16.43 8.45 10.00
N ILE A 49 -16.83 8.90 8.82
CA ILE A 49 -17.42 8.06 7.76
C ILE A 49 -16.38 7.77 6.68
N ALA A 50 -15.73 8.83 6.18
CA ALA A 50 -14.80 8.73 5.07
C ALA A 50 -13.54 7.92 5.42
N SER A 51 -13.03 8.05 6.66
CA SER A 51 -11.82 7.34 7.07
C SER A 51 -12.04 5.83 7.20
N PRO A 52 -13.07 5.33 7.92
CA PRO A 52 -13.33 3.89 7.95
C PRO A 52 -13.65 3.31 6.56
N MET A 53 -14.48 4.00 5.77
CA MET A 53 -14.83 3.55 4.41
C MET A 53 -13.57 3.36 3.54
N PHE A 54 -12.66 4.34 3.55
CA PHE A 54 -11.39 4.22 2.84
C PHE A 54 -10.51 3.09 3.40
N HIS A 55 -10.31 3.03 4.72
CA HIS A 55 -9.35 2.08 5.32
C HIS A 55 -9.84 0.64 5.26
N PHE A 56 -11.12 0.37 5.50
CA PHE A 56 -11.65 -0.98 5.34
C PHE A 56 -11.65 -1.40 3.87
N GLY A 57 -12.03 -0.50 2.96
CA GLY A 57 -11.94 -0.74 1.52
C GLY A 57 -10.52 -1.10 1.09
N ILE A 58 -9.53 -0.26 1.41
CA ILE A 58 -8.14 -0.47 0.96
C ILE A 58 -7.53 -1.72 1.60
N LEU A 59 -7.89 -2.07 2.84
CA LEU A 59 -7.43 -3.30 3.48
C LEU A 59 -7.94 -4.53 2.73
N VAL A 60 -9.22 -4.56 2.35
CA VAL A 60 -9.77 -5.65 1.53
C VAL A 60 -9.10 -5.70 0.15
N VAL A 61 -8.86 -4.54 -0.48
CA VAL A 61 -8.11 -4.46 -1.74
C VAL A 61 -6.70 -5.04 -1.59
N ILE A 62 -5.96 -4.67 -0.54
CA ILE A 62 -4.62 -5.19 -0.26
C ILE A 62 -4.64 -6.70 -0.06
N VAL A 63 -5.58 -7.23 0.74
CA VAL A 63 -5.71 -8.67 0.95
C VAL A 63 -6.04 -9.38 -0.37
N GLY A 64 -6.94 -8.82 -1.18
CA GLY A 64 -7.24 -9.34 -2.51
C GLY A 64 -6.01 -9.36 -3.42
N HIS A 65 -5.18 -8.31 -3.42
CA HIS A 65 -3.92 -8.28 -4.18
C HIS A 65 -2.92 -9.32 -3.68
N VAL A 66 -2.80 -9.51 -2.36
CA VAL A 66 -1.95 -10.55 -1.77
C VAL A 66 -2.39 -11.93 -2.25
N ILE A 67 -3.69 -12.23 -2.14
CA ILE A 67 -4.23 -13.52 -2.59
C ILE A 67 -4.01 -13.69 -4.10
N GLY A 68 -4.34 -12.69 -4.90
CA GLY A 68 -4.26 -12.81 -6.36
C GLY A 68 -2.85 -12.84 -6.93
N LEU A 69 -1.90 -12.10 -6.34
CA LEU A 69 -0.55 -12.01 -6.87
C LEU A 69 0.41 -13.04 -6.27
N LEU A 70 0.28 -13.36 -4.97
CA LEU A 70 1.23 -14.23 -4.28
C LEU A 70 0.79 -15.70 -4.21
N ILE A 71 -0.51 -15.99 -4.18
CA ILE A 71 -1.00 -17.38 -4.11
C ILE A 71 -1.00 -17.96 -5.54
N PRO A 72 -0.26 -19.05 -5.80
CA PRO A 72 -0.26 -19.69 -7.11
C PRO A 72 -1.66 -20.21 -7.49
N GLN A 73 -2.02 -20.11 -8.78
CA GLN A 73 -3.24 -20.71 -9.30
C GLN A 73 -3.33 -22.22 -9.02
N SER A 74 -2.20 -22.93 -9.06
CA SER A 74 -2.16 -24.36 -8.71
C SER A 74 -2.62 -24.65 -7.27
N TRP A 75 -2.45 -23.72 -6.33
CA TRP A 75 -2.92 -23.90 -4.95
C TRP A 75 -4.43 -23.70 -4.85
N THR A 76 -4.99 -22.71 -5.55
CA THR A 76 -6.44 -22.51 -5.62
C THR A 76 -7.13 -23.68 -6.31
N ASP A 77 -6.51 -24.22 -7.36
CA ASP A 77 -7.04 -25.37 -8.10
C ASP A 77 -7.00 -26.64 -7.23
N ALA A 78 -5.94 -26.83 -6.43
CA ALA A 78 -5.78 -28.00 -5.55
C ALA A 78 -6.83 -28.07 -4.42
N ILE A 79 -7.35 -26.93 -3.96
CA ILE A 79 -8.46 -26.89 -2.98
C ILE A 79 -9.85 -26.92 -3.64
N GLY A 80 -9.91 -27.15 -4.96
CA GLY A 80 -11.15 -27.29 -5.73
C GLY A 80 -11.80 -25.98 -6.16
N LEU A 81 -11.09 -24.84 -6.08
CA LEU A 81 -11.63 -23.56 -6.52
C LEU A 81 -11.51 -23.43 -8.04
N SER A 82 -12.63 -23.48 -8.76
CA SER A 82 -12.64 -23.33 -10.21
C SER A 82 -12.23 -21.90 -10.63
N GLN A 83 -11.71 -21.76 -11.86
CA GLN A 83 -11.32 -20.44 -12.39
C GLN A 83 -12.49 -19.46 -12.40
N HIS A 84 -13.67 -19.93 -12.79
CA HIS A 84 -14.88 -19.11 -12.78
C HIS A 84 -15.28 -18.67 -11.37
N ALA A 85 -15.24 -19.57 -10.37
CA ALA A 85 -15.58 -19.23 -8.99
C ALA A 85 -14.60 -18.20 -8.42
N TYR A 86 -13.30 -18.38 -8.68
CA TYR A 86 -12.27 -17.42 -8.33
C TYR A 86 -12.52 -16.06 -8.99
N HIS A 87 -12.78 -16.05 -10.30
CA HIS A 87 -13.01 -14.83 -11.08
C HIS A 87 -14.21 -14.04 -10.56
N VAL A 88 -15.36 -14.69 -10.36
CA VAL A 88 -16.57 -14.05 -9.83
C VAL A 88 -16.32 -13.45 -8.44
N GLN A 89 -15.64 -14.19 -7.56
CA GLN A 89 -15.28 -13.69 -6.23
C GLN A 89 -14.35 -12.47 -6.32
N ALA A 90 -13.29 -12.57 -7.13
CA ALA A 90 -12.30 -11.51 -7.28
C ALA A 90 -12.92 -10.23 -7.85
N VAL A 91 -13.74 -10.34 -8.90
CA VAL A 91 -14.43 -9.19 -9.51
C VAL A 91 -15.44 -8.59 -8.53
N THR A 92 -16.25 -9.40 -7.85
CA THR A 92 -17.31 -8.90 -6.95
C THR A 92 -16.71 -8.22 -5.73
N LEU A 93 -15.86 -8.92 -4.97
CA LEU A 93 -15.24 -8.37 -3.77
C LEU A 93 -14.29 -7.22 -4.11
N GLY A 94 -13.53 -7.36 -5.19
CA GLY A 94 -12.63 -6.32 -5.69
C GLY A 94 -13.37 -5.04 -6.09
N THR A 95 -14.50 -5.15 -6.80
CA THR A 95 -15.31 -3.99 -7.20
C THR A 95 -15.92 -3.29 -6.00
N VAL A 96 -16.53 -4.04 -5.08
CA VAL A 96 -17.14 -3.46 -3.86
C VAL A 96 -16.09 -2.75 -3.02
N ALA A 97 -14.96 -3.41 -2.75
CA ALA A 97 -13.86 -2.83 -1.96
C ALA A 97 -13.22 -1.63 -2.68
N GLY A 98 -13.02 -1.72 -4.00
CA GLY A 98 -12.45 -0.66 -4.81
C GLY A 98 -13.34 0.59 -4.86
N ILE A 99 -14.66 0.43 -5.04
CA ILE A 99 -15.62 1.54 -4.99
C ILE A 99 -15.65 2.16 -3.59
N ALA A 100 -15.72 1.36 -2.52
CA ALA A 100 -15.67 1.88 -1.15
C ALA A 100 -14.38 2.67 -0.90
N THR A 101 -13.24 2.16 -1.37
CA THR A 101 -11.94 2.84 -1.29
C THR A 101 -11.96 4.17 -2.06
N LEU A 102 -12.45 4.16 -3.30
CA LEU A 102 -12.50 5.35 -4.15
C LEU A 102 -13.40 6.43 -3.56
N VAL A 103 -14.62 6.08 -3.15
CA VAL A 103 -15.55 7.02 -2.51
C VAL A 103 -14.94 7.56 -1.21
N GLY A 104 -14.35 6.68 -0.38
CA GLY A 104 -13.68 7.07 0.85
C GLY A 104 -12.57 8.09 0.61
N ILE A 105 -11.66 7.86 -0.35
CA ILE A 105 -10.57 8.80 -0.63
C ILE A 105 -11.07 10.11 -1.24
N LEU A 106 -12.10 10.07 -2.10
CA LEU A 106 -12.70 11.27 -2.67
C LEU A 106 -13.33 12.15 -1.59
N LEU A 107 -14.04 11.56 -0.62
CA LEU A 107 -14.58 12.28 0.54
C LEU A 107 -13.46 12.86 1.42
N LEU A 108 -12.35 12.12 1.63
CA LEU A 108 -11.19 12.61 2.37
C LEU A 108 -10.49 13.78 1.66
N ILE A 109 -10.37 13.74 0.33
CA ILE A 109 -9.82 14.83 -0.47
C ILE A 109 -10.76 16.04 -0.43
N TYR A 110 -12.05 15.83 -0.66
CA TYR A 110 -13.08 16.87 -0.53
C TYR A 110 -12.98 17.58 0.82
N ARG A 111 -12.89 16.81 1.91
CA ARG A 111 -12.67 17.34 3.27
C ARG A 111 -11.43 18.20 3.37
N ARG A 112 -10.30 17.75 2.81
CA ARG A 112 -9.03 18.51 2.84
C ARG A 112 -9.10 19.79 2.03
N ARG A 113 -9.89 19.84 0.96
CA ARG A 113 -10.03 21.02 0.11
C ARG A 113 -11.01 22.05 0.67
N THR A 114 -12.03 21.61 1.41
CA THR A 114 -13.12 22.48 1.89
C THR A 114 -12.95 22.96 3.33
N ARG A 115 -12.09 22.32 4.13
CA ARG A 115 -11.87 22.69 5.54
C ARG A 115 -10.54 23.42 5.68
N GLY A 116 -10.60 24.75 5.88
CA GLY A 116 -9.43 25.63 5.96
C GLY A 116 -8.27 25.11 6.83
N PRO A 117 -8.47 24.79 8.12
CA PRO A 117 -7.40 24.29 8.97
C PRO A 117 -6.79 22.96 8.49
N VAL A 118 -7.61 22.07 7.91
CA VAL A 118 -7.15 20.80 7.34
C VAL A 118 -6.34 21.03 6.06
N PHE A 119 -6.77 21.98 5.22
CA PHE A 119 -6.07 22.36 4.00
C PHE A 119 -4.68 22.91 4.31
N MET A 120 -4.59 23.83 5.28
CA MET A 120 -3.33 24.45 5.72
C MET A 120 -2.35 23.42 6.29
N ALA A 121 -2.84 22.36 6.93
CA ALA A 121 -2.03 21.26 7.44
C ALA A 121 -1.66 20.20 6.37
N THR A 122 -2.09 20.34 5.11
CA THR A 122 -1.84 19.36 4.04
C THR A 122 -0.59 19.74 3.24
N THR A 123 0.43 18.87 3.27
CA THR A 123 1.74 19.14 2.64
C THR A 123 1.74 18.88 1.12
N ALA A 124 2.78 19.34 0.42
CA ALA A 124 2.98 19.05 -1.00
C ALA A 124 3.08 17.54 -1.27
N ASN A 125 3.84 16.81 -0.44
CA ASN A 125 3.97 15.35 -0.54
C ASN A 125 2.63 14.64 -0.34
N ASP A 126 1.76 15.14 0.55
CA ASP A 126 0.41 14.59 0.71
C ASP A 126 -0.43 14.78 -0.56
N LYS A 127 -0.34 15.95 -1.21
CA LYS A 127 -1.08 16.24 -2.45
C LYS A 127 -0.62 15.33 -3.59
N LEU A 128 0.70 15.20 -3.78
CA LEU A 128 1.27 14.28 -4.78
C LEU A 128 0.84 12.84 -4.52
N MET A 129 0.94 12.39 -3.27
CA MET A 129 0.51 11.05 -2.87
C MET A 129 -0.98 10.83 -3.16
N TYR A 130 -1.86 11.80 -2.88
CA TYR A 130 -3.28 11.67 -3.20
C TYR A 130 -3.55 11.53 -4.69
N VAL A 131 -2.85 12.29 -5.54
CA VAL A 131 -2.98 12.16 -7.00
C VAL A 131 -2.59 10.76 -7.45
N VAL A 132 -1.42 10.27 -7.03
CA VAL A 132 -0.92 8.94 -7.45
C VAL A 132 -1.78 7.81 -6.87
N LEU A 133 -2.22 7.92 -5.61
CA LEU A 133 -3.09 6.92 -4.98
C LEU A 133 -4.46 6.84 -5.67
N VAL A 134 -5.09 7.98 -5.96
CA VAL A 134 -6.37 8.00 -6.70
C VAL A 134 -6.17 7.44 -8.10
N ALA A 135 -5.09 7.79 -8.79
CA ALA A 135 -4.76 7.21 -10.09
C ALA A 135 -4.59 5.69 -10.02
N ALA A 136 -3.94 5.16 -8.98
CA ALA A 136 -3.78 3.72 -8.78
C ALA A 136 -5.13 3.03 -8.58
N ILE A 137 -6.02 3.60 -7.75
CA ILE A 137 -7.35 3.04 -7.47
C ILE A 137 -8.21 3.06 -8.72
N VAL A 138 -8.24 4.17 -9.47
CA VAL A 138 -9.00 4.30 -10.72
C VAL A 138 -8.47 3.33 -11.77
N ALA A 139 -7.15 3.25 -11.94
CA ALA A 139 -6.53 2.28 -12.86
C ALA A 139 -6.86 0.83 -12.46
N GLY A 140 -6.90 0.51 -11.16
CA GLY A 140 -7.23 -0.83 -10.66
C GLY A 140 -8.71 -1.20 -10.84
N LEU A 141 -9.61 -0.23 -10.70
CA LEU A 141 -11.02 -0.43 -11.05
C LEU A 141 -11.21 -0.58 -12.56
N ALA A 142 -10.46 0.17 -13.36
CA ALA A 142 -10.48 0.04 -14.82
C ALA A 142 -9.94 -1.33 -15.28
N THR A 143 -8.85 -1.83 -14.69
CA THR A 143 -8.35 -3.20 -14.99
C THR A 143 -9.36 -4.26 -14.59
N THR A 144 -10.03 -4.10 -13.45
CA THR A 144 -11.10 -5.01 -13.01
C THR A 144 -12.24 -5.01 -14.02
N LEU A 145 -12.70 -3.85 -14.46
CA LEU A 145 -13.79 -3.73 -15.43
C LEU A 145 -13.41 -4.34 -16.79
N MET A 146 -12.23 -3.98 -17.31
CA MET A 146 -11.76 -4.45 -18.62
C MET A 146 -11.43 -5.94 -18.63
N GLY A 147 -10.84 -6.46 -17.55
CA GLY A 147 -10.47 -7.87 -17.42
C GLY A 147 -11.60 -8.79 -16.93
N SER A 148 -12.76 -8.23 -16.53
CA SER A 148 -13.88 -9.01 -16.00
C SER A 148 -14.67 -9.80 -17.05
N GLY A 149 -14.52 -9.49 -18.34
CA GLY A 149 -15.40 -10.00 -19.39
C GLY A 149 -16.63 -9.12 -19.68
N VAL A 150 -16.86 -8.04 -18.91
CA VAL A 150 -18.05 -7.18 -19.05
C VAL A 150 -17.90 -6.15 -20.19
N VAL A 151 -16.70 -5.58 -20.36
CA VAL A 151 -16.41 -4.52 -21.35
C VAL A 151 -15.33 -4.96 -22.36
N GLY A 152 -14.88 -6.21 -22.28
CA GLY A 152 -13.82 -6.79 -23.13
C GLY A 152 -13.70 -8.29 -22.89
N GLU A 153 -12.63 -8.91 -23.40
CA GLU A 153 -12.34 -10.31 -23.11
C GLU A 153 -11.89 -10.50 -21.66
N GLU A 154 -12.30 -11.62 -21.06
CA GLU A 154 -11.84 -12.01 -19.73
C GLU A 154 -10.32 -12.23 -19.75
N HIS A 155 -9.59 -11.55 -18.87
CA HIS A 155 -8.13 -11.69 -18.79
C HIS A 155 -7.74 -12.39 -17.49
N ASN A 156 -7.20 -13.61 -17.59
CA ASN A 156 -6.67 -14.31 -16.42
C ASN A 156 -5.28 -13.77 -16.04
N TYR A 157 -5.25 -12.74 -15.21
CA TYR A 157 -4.00 -12.12 -14.70
C TYR A 157 -3.12 -13.08 -13.86
N ARG A 158 -3.62 -14.27 -13.49
CA ARG A 158 -2.83 -15.31 -12.80
C ARG A 158 -1.88 -16.08 -13.72
N GLU A 159 -1.99 -15.88 -15.04
CA GLU A 159 -1.10 -16.48 -16.03
C GLU A 159 0.05 -15.54 -16.43
N THR A 160 -0.09 -14.23 -16.25
CA THR A 160 0.92 -13.24 -16.67
C THR A 160 1.42 -12.36 -15.51
N VAL A 161 0.54 -11.52 -14.96
CA VAL A 161 0.91 -10.52 -13.93
C VAL A 161 1.33 -11.17 -12.62
N SER A 162 0.61 -12.21 -12.17
CA SER A 162 0.88 -12.84 -10.88
C SER A 162 2.19 -13.64 -10.87
N PRO A 163 2.51 -14.45 -11.91
CA PRO A 163 3.83 -15.07 -12.02
C PRO A 163 4.96 -14.04 -12.19
N TRP A 164 4.76 -12.96 -12.96
CA TRP A 164 5.73 -11.85 -13.02
C TRP A 164 6.00 -11.27 -11.63
N PHE A 165 4.95 -10.95 -10.86
CA PHE A 165 5.11 -10.39 -9.53
C PHE A 165 5.87 -11.33 -8.59
N ARG A 166 5.57 -12.63 -8.61
CA ARG A 166 6.27 -13.65 -7.82
C ARG A 166 7.73 -13.81 -8.22
N SER A 167 8.02 -13.71 -9.52
CA SER A 167 9.37 -13.86 -10.09
C SER A 167 10.40 -12.87 -9.53
N ILE A 168 9.94 -11.66 -9.15
CA ILE A 168 10.75 -10.61 -8.53
C ILE A 168 11.30 -11.09 -7.17
N TRP A 169 10.50 -11.79 -6.38
CA TRP A 169 10.87 -12.20 -5.02
C TRP A 169 11.83 -13.38 -4.98
N ILE A 170 11.86 -14.20 -6.03
CA ILE A 170 12.82 -15.29 -6.20
C ILE A 170 14.06 -14.88 -7.02
N LEU A 171 14.21 -13.58 -7.31
CA LEU A 171 15.33 -13.00 -8.05
C LEU A 171 15.53 -13.58 -9.45
N GLN A 172 14.44 -13.98 -10.11
CA GLN A 172 14.41 -14.47 -11.48
C GLN A 172 13.33 -13.71 -12.26
N PRO A 173 13.49 -12.40 -12.51
CA PRO A 173 12.42 -11.57 -13.03
C PRO A 173 11.98 -12.05 -14.42
N ARG A 174 10.66 -12.04 -14.65
CA ARG A 174 10.00 -12.48 -15.89
C ARG A 174 9.25 -11.34 -16.56
N GLY A 175 9.98 -10.29 -16.94
CA GLY A 175 9.44 -9.09 -17.59
C GLY A 175 8.72 -9.39 -18.91
N ASP A 176 9.05 -10.51 -19.55
CA ASP A 176 8.36 -11.05 -20.73
C ASP A 176 6.87 -11.27 -20.49
N LEU A 177 6.48 -11.70 -19.28
CA LEU A 177 5.08 -11.90 -18.91
C LEU A 177 4.34 -10.57 -18.76
N MET A 178 5.04 -9.52 -18.32
CA MET A 178 4.43 -8.21 -18.15
C MET A 178 4.26 -7.48 -19.49
N VAL A 179 5.17 -7.71 -20.45
CA VAL A 179 5.02 -7.24 -21.83
C VAL A 179 3.80 -7.87 -22.51
N GLN A 180 3.50 -9.13 -22.22
CA GLN A 180 2.33 -9.85 -22.76
C GLN A 180 1.01 -9.47 -22.08
N ALA A 181 1.04 -8.88 -20.89
CA ALA A 181 -0.18 -8.49 -20.20
C ALA A 181 -0.83 -7.27 -20.87
N PRO A 182 -2.17 -7.13 -20.80
CA PRO A 182 -2.87 -6.00 -21.37
C PRO A 182 -2.37 -4.66 -20.83
N LEU A 183 -2.43 -3.62 -21.66
CA LEU A 183 -1.92 -2.29 -21.34
C LEU A 183 -2.52 -1.72 -20.03
N SER A 184 -3.78 -2.03 -19.73
CA SER A 184 -4.42 -1.61 -18.48
C SER A 184 -3.68 -2.13 -17.24
N PHE A 185 -3.26 -3.39 -17.25
CA PHE A 185 -2.48 -4.00 -16.15
C PHE A 185 -1.07 -3.41 -16.08
N GLN A 186 -0.42 -3.17 -17.22
CA GLN A 186 0.88 -2.49 -17.29
C GLN A 186 0.81 -1.08 -16.68
N LEU A 187 -0.19 -0.29 -17.05
CA LEU A 187 -0.37 1.07 -16.51
C LEU A 187 -0.68 1.04 -15.01
N HIS A 188 -1.57 0.15 -14.56
CA HIS A 188 -1.87 0.00 -13.14
C HIS A 188 -0.61 -0.39 -12.33
N ALA A 189 0.16 -1.37 -12.80
CA ALA A 189 1.40 -1.79 -12.16
C ALA A 189 2.44 -0.67 -12.11
N LEU A 190 2.59 0.11 -13.19
CA LEU A 190 3.50 1.26 -13.24
C LEU A 190 3.13 2.32 -12.21
N ILE A 191 1.84 2.68 -12.13
CA ILE A 191 1.33 3.66 -11.15
C ILE A 191 1.51 3.13 -9.72
N ALA A 192 1.28 1.84 -9.49
CA ALA A 192 1.52 1.21 -8.20
C ALA A 192 3.01 1.25 -7.81
N LEU A 193 3.93 0.93 -8.72
CA LEU A 193 5.38 1.04 -8.49
C LEU A 193 5.79 2.49 -8.16
N ALA A 194 5.20 3.48 -8.83
CA ALA A 194 5.41 4.89 -8.50
C ALA A 194 4.87 5.24 -7.10
N LEU A 195 3.69 4.72 -6.72
CA LEU A 195 3.12 4.90 -5.37
C LEU A 195 4.05 4.32 -4.30
N PHE A 196 4.59 3.12 -4.53
CA PHE A 196 5.57 2.51 -3.64
C PHE A 196 6.85 3.35 -3.54
N ALA A 197 7.38 3.86 -4.65
CA ALA A 197 8.55 4.75 -4.62
C ALA A 197 8.31 6.05 -3.80
N LEU A 198 7.07 6.56 -3.78
CA LEU A 198 6.68 7.72 -2.96
C LEU A 198 6.43 7.37 -1.48
N TRP A 199 6.22 6.10 -1.16
CA TRP A 199 5.84 5.63 0.18
C TRP A 199 6.75 6.13 1.31
N PRO A 200 8.09 5.98 1.25
CA PRO A 200 8.96 6.40 2.34
C PRO A 200 8.98 7.91 2.56
N PHE A 201 8.52 8.72 1.60
CA PHE A 201 8.59 10.18 1.64
C PHE A 201 7.23 10.85 1.97
N THR A 202 6.20 10.04 2.19
CA THR A 202 4.83 10.51 2.40
C THR A 202 4.27 9.98 3.72
N ARG A 203 3.05 10.35 4.08
CA ARG A 203 2.37 9.80 5.26
C ARG A 203 2.11 8.29 5.19
N LEU A 204 2.30 7.62 4.04
CA LEU A 204 2.03 6.19 3.88
C LEU A 204 2.85 5.29 4.82
N VAL A 205 3.99 5.77 5.32
CA VAL A 205 4.80 5.07 6.35
C VAL A 205 4.02 4.62 7.58
N HIS A 206 2.89 5.26 7.90
CA HIS A 206 2.03 4.84 9.00
C HIS A 206 1.52 3.39 8.88
N ALA A 207 1.40 2.87 7.66
CA ALA A 207 0.96 1.50 7.41
C ALA A 207 1.94 0.46 8.00
N PHE A 208 3.23 0.78 8.10
CA PHE A 208 4.23 -0.05 8.77
C PHE A 208 4.13 -0.03 10.31
N SER A 209 3.20 0.74 10.87
CA SER A 209 2.97 0.86 12.31
C SER A 209 1.57 0.42 12.71
N ALA A 210 0.98 -0.51 11.95
CA ALA A 210 -0.23 -1.20 12.37
C ALA A 210 -0.01 -1.80 13.78
N PRO A 211 -0.84 -1.46 14.77
CA PRO A 211 -0.55 -1.74 16.18
C PRO A 211 -0.92 -3.18 16.58
N VAL A 212 -0.49 -4.19 15.81
CA VAL A 212 -0.82 -5.61 16.06
C VAL A 212 -0.33 -6.06 17.44
N GLY A 213 0.86 -5.62 17.87
CA GLY A 213 1.40 -5.92 19.19
C GLY A 213 0.60 -5.33 20.35
N TYR A 214 -0.29 -4.35 20.11
CA TYR A 214 -1.16 -3.80 21.16
C TYR A 214 -2.13 -4.85 21.72
N LEU A 215 -2.53 -5.84 20.91
CA LEU A 215 -3.43 -6.93 21.33
C LEU A 215 -2.87 -7.75 22.50
N PHE A 216 -1.54 -7.77 22.65
CA PHE A 216 -0.85 -8.55 23.67
C PHE A 216 -0.04 -7.67 24.65
N ARG A 217 -0.15 -6.34 24.52
CA ARG A 217 0.62 -5.39 25.34
C ARG A 217 -0.08 -5.17 26.69
N PRO A 218 0.64 -5.24 27.83
CA PRO A 218 0.09 -4.83 29.12
C PRO A 218 -0.41 -3.38 29.09
N TYR A 219 -1.51 -3.09 29.80
CA TYR A 219 -2.07 -1.73 29.88
C TYR A 219 -1.07 -0.73 30.45
N VAL A 220 -0.34 -1.13 31.49
CA VAL A 220 0.70 -0.32 32.13
C VAL A 220 2.06 -0.76 31.62
N VAL A 221 2.84 0.17 31.07
CA VAL A 221 4.21 -0.10 30.61
C VAL A 221 5.19 0.71 31.42
N TYR A 222 6.03 -0.02 32.15
CA TYR A 222 7.19 0.52 32.85
C TYR A 222 8.39 0.51 31.91
N ARG A 223 9.21 1.57 31.95
CA ARG A 223 10.51 1.61 31.27
C ARG A 223 11.58 1.68 32.35
N SER A 224 12.45 0.68 32.42
CA SER A 224 13.57 0.71 33.35
C SER A 224 14.64 1.70 32.88
N ARG A 225 15.50 2.14 33.81
CA ARG A 225 16.60 3.06 33.51
C ARG A 225 17.70 2.40 32.67
N ASP A 226 17.76 1.08 32.70
CA ASP A 226 18.78 0.25 32.05
C ASP A 226 18.51 -0.03 30.56
N VAL A 227 17.36 0.41 30.02
CA VAL A 227 17.01 0.21 28.59
C VAL A 227 17.86 1.07 27.66
N ALA A 228 18.50 2.14 28.16
CA ALA A 228 19.42 2.92 27.35
C ALA A 228 20.79 2.23 27.25
N PRO A 229 21.29 1.96 26.03
CA PRO A 229 22.67 1.54 25.82
C PRO A 229 23.64 2.50 26.51
N LYS A 230 24.77 1.99 27.03
CA LYS A 230 25.86 2.83 27.57
C LYS A 230 26.19 3.93 26.56
N GLY A 231 25.95 5.19 26.94
CA GLY A 231 26.19 6.37 26.10
C GLY A 231 24.96 7.01 25.45
N GLN A 232 23.77 6.42 25.53
CA GLN A 232 22.51 7.10 25.17
C GLN A 232 21.93 7.89 26.36
N LEU A 233 21.37 9.06 26.05
CA LEU A 233 20.68 9.89 27.05
C LEU A 233 19.39 9.18 27.49
N VAL A 234 19.20 9.02 28.80
CA VAL A 234 17.91 8.64 29.39
C VAL A 234 17.19 9.95 29.72
N GLY A 235 16.44 10.49 28.76
CA GLY A 235 15.83 11.82 28.89
C GLY A 235 16.85 12.94 28.66
N SER A 236 16.88 13.96 29.53
CA SER A 236 17.79 15.12 29.39
C SER A 236 19.18 14.91 30.00
N ARG A 237 19.48 13.74 30.58
CA ARG A 237 20.76 13.48 31.25
C ARG A 237 21.37 12.13 30.83
N PRO A 238 22.71 12.03 30.77
CA PRO A 238 23.39 10.75 30.56
C PRO A 238 23.12 9.78 31.72
N HIS A 239 23.09 8.49 31.41
CA HIS A 239 23.02 7.43 32.42
C HIS A 239 24.27 7.47 33.31
N ARG A 240 24.13 7.90 34.58
CA ARG A 240 25.17 7.75 35.61
C ARG A 240 24.94 6.45 36.37
N ARG A 241 26.00 5.63 36.52
CA ARG A 241 25.98 4.51 37.46
C ARG A 241 25.74 5.08 38.86
N GLY A 242 24.74 4.54 39.56
CA GLY A 242 24.60 4.75 41.01
C GLY A 242 25.77 4.08 41.72
N TRP A 243 26.08 4.57 42.92
CA TRP A 243 27.02 3.93 43.84
C TRP A 243 26.53 2.53 44.21
#